data_AF-A0A069IPZ2-F1
#
_entry.id   AF-A0A069IPZ2-F1
#
_cell.length_a   1.000
_cell.length_b   1.000
_cell.length_c   1.000
_cell.angle_alpha   90.00
_cell.angle_beta   90.00
_cell.angle_gamma   90.00
#
_symmetry.space_group_name_H-M   'P 1'
#
loop_
_entity.id
_entity.type
_entity.pdbx_description
1 polymer ?
#
loop_
_entity_poly.entity_id
_entity_poly.type
_entity_poly.pdbx_seq_one_letter_code
_entity_poly.pdbx_strand_id
1 'polypeptide(L)'
;MLVLLTIASLLLQHAPNVGLVSYEEAVRCAGLTQAASELEGGESAEGRRLYDAALFWSLAAMQAATAAGKPSRAAEADQPRARIEAVRRLNADASEARAALQRCRQKTPDLN
;
A
#
# COMPACT_ATOMS: atom_id res chain seq x y z
N MET A 1 15.08 -40.05 -5.74
CA MET A 1 13.96 -39.21 -6.23
C MET A 1 13.13 -38.59 -5.08
N LEU A 2 13.69 -38.37 -3.88
CA LEU A 2 12.98 -37.72 -2.76
C LEU A 2 13.61 -36.37 -2.32
N VAL A 3 14.80 -36.04 -2.82
CA VAL A 3 15.59 -34.87 -2.35
C VAL A 3 15.26 -33.59 -3.13
N LEU A 4 14.59 -33.69 -4.28
CA LEU A 4 14.24 -32.54 -5.13
C LEU A 4 12.93 -31.83 -4.70
N LEU A 5 12.09 -32.48 -3.89
CA LEU A 5 10.81 -31.92 -3.45
C LEU A 5 10.94 -30.96 -2.27
N THR A 6 12.03 -31.01 -1.50
CA THR A 6 12.22 -30.16 -0.31
C THR A 6 12.69 -28.74 -0.64
N ILE A 7 13.34 -28.53 -1.79
CA ILE A 7 13.89 -27.21 -2.16
C ILE A 7 12.76 -26.24 -2.57
N ALA A 8 11.67 -26.75 -3.15
CA ALA A 8 10.54 -25.93 -3.56
C ALA A 8 9.78 -25.32 -2.36
N SER A 9 9.79 -25.96 -1.19
CA SER A 9 9.09 -25.48 0.01
C SER A 9 9.81 -24.32 0.71
N LEU A 10 11.13 -24.20 0.58
CA LEU A 10 11.89 -23.13 1.25
C LEU A 10 11.77 -21.76 0.58
N LEU A 11 11.43 -21.72 -0.72
CA LEU A 11 11.29 -20.45 -1.45
C LEU A 11 9.96 -19.72 -1.18
N LEU A 12 8.95 -20.41 -0.63
CA LEU A 12 7.67 -19.78 -0.27
C LEU A 12 7.65 -19.14 1.14
N GLN A 13 8.68 -19.36 1.95
CA GLN A 13 8.66 -18.95 3.37
C GLN A 13 9.25 -17.55 3.65
N HIS A 14 9.76 -16.85 2.64
CA HIS A 14 10.34 -15.51 2.79
C HIS A 14 9.47 -14.41 2.17
N ALA A 15 8.15 -14.58 2.17
CA ALA A 15 7.30 -13.39 2.12
C ALA A 15 7.63 -12.60 3.39
N PRO A 16 8.15 -11.36 3.30
CA PRO A 16 8.33 -10.53 4.48
C PRO A 16 7.02 -10.54 5.25
N ASN A 17 7.07 -10.63 6.57
CA ASN A 17 5.87 -10.65 7.40
C ASN A 17 5.06 -9.35 7.18
N VAL A 18 4.20 -9.30 6.17
CA VAL A 18 3.14 -8.28 5.98
C VAL A 18 1.97 -8.59 6.93
N GLY A 19 2.26 -9.22 8.08
CA GLY A 19 1.33 -9.43 9.19
C GLY A 19 1.25 -8.23 10.13
N LEU A 20 1.87 -7.09 9.81
CA LEU A 20 1.95 -5.93 10.71
C LEU A 20 0.85 -4.88 10.49
N VAL A 21 0.10 -4.93 9.39
CA VAL A 21 -0.97 -3.97 9.09
C VAL A 21 -2.24 -4.68 8.64
N SER A 22 -3.40 -4.16 9.05
CA SER A 22 -4.67 -4.72 8.61
C SER A 22 -4.92 -4.42 7.13
N TYR A 23 -5.74 -5.25 6.48
CA TYR A 23 -6.16 -5.00 5.10
C TYR A 23 -6.79 -3.60 4.91
N GLU A 24 -7.62 -3.17 5.87
CA GLU A 24 -8.24 -1.85 5.86
C GLU A 24 -7.20 -0.72 5.96
N GLU A 25 -6.21 -0.88 6.83
CA GLU A 25 -5.12 0.09 6.95
C GLU A 25 -4.31 0.18 5.65
N ALA A 26 -3.97 -0.96 5.05
CA ALA A 26 -3.23 -1.00 3.81
C ALA A 26 -3.99 -0.33 2.64
N VAL A 27 -5.28 -0.60 2.49
CA VAL A 27 -6.14 0.07 1.50
C VAL A 27 -6.23 1.58 1.73
N ARG A 28 -6.43 1.99 3.00
CA ARG A 28 -6.49 3.41 3.35
C ARG A 28 -5.18 4.12 3.03
N CYS A 29 -4.04 3.52 3.37
CA CYS A 29 -2.75 4.09 3.06
C CYS A 29 -2.49 4.12 1.55
N ALA A 30 -2.84 3.07 0.80
CA ALA A 30 -2.73 3.05 -0.65
C ALA A 30 -3.52 4.21 -1.29
N GLY A 31 -4.76 4.43 -0.84
CA GLY A 31 -5.59 5.54 -1.31
C GLY A 31 -4.97 6.90 -0.98
N LEU A 32 -4.53 7.12 0.25
CA LEU A 32 -3.96 8.40 0.70
C LEU A 32 -2.66 8.75 -0.03
N THR A 33 -1.73 7.80 -0.15
CA THR A 33 -0.43 8.05 -0.80
C THR A 33 -0.56 8.20 -2.31
N GLN A 34 -1.43 7.41 -2.96
CA GLN A 34 -1.73 7.57 -4.38
C GLN A 34 -2.35 8.95 -4.67
N ALA A 35 -3.37 9.33 -3.88
CA ALA A 35 -4.01 10.64 -4.03
C ALA A 35 -3.01 11.78 -3.81
N ALA A 36 -2.16 11.69 -2.79
CA ALA A 36 -1.13 12.69 -2.52
C ALA A 36 -0.10 12.78 -3.65
N SER A 37 0.36 11.65 -4.19
CA SER A 37 1.29 11.60 -5.31
C SER A 37 0.73 12.28 -6.55
N GLU A 38 -0.55 12.06 -6.85
CA GLU A 38 -1.22 12.67 -8.01
C GLU A 38 -1.49 14.16 -7.83
N LEU A 39 -1.85 14.59 -6.62
CA LEU A 39 -2.06 16.00 -6.29
C LEU A 39 -0.75 16.80 -6.29
N GLU A 40 0.37 16.15 -6.00
CA GLU A 40 1.69 16.78 -6.02
C GLU A 40 2.27 16.89 -7.44
N GLY A 41 2.12 15.85 -8.27
CA GLY A 41 2.52 15.88 -9.69
C GLY A 41 3.78 15.08 -10.06
N GLY A 42 4.53 14.55 -9.09
CA GLY A 42 5.53 13.49 -9.27
C GLY A 42 6.94 13.92 -9.68
N GLU A 43 7.13 15.13 -10.20
CA GLU A 43 8.43 15.57 -10.74
C GLU A 43 9.44 15.94 -9.63
N SER A 44 8.95 16.37 -8.47
CA SER A 44 9.81 16.78 -7.36
C SER A 44 10.37 15.57 -6.59
N ALA A 45 11.37 15.80 -5.74
CA ALA A 45 11.84 14.77 -4.82
C ALA A 45 10.74 14.31 -3.85
N GLU A 46 9.80 15.19 -3.50
CA GLU A 46 8.64 14.82 -2.70
C GLU A 46 7.66 13.98 -3.52
N GLY A 47 7.43 14.34 -4.78
CA GLY A 47 6.62 13.57 -5.71
C GLY A 47 7.08 12.13 -5.87
N ARG A 48 8.40 11.93 -6.07
CA ARG A 48 8.99 10.59 -6.11
C ARG A 48 8.76 9.79 -4.83
N ARG A 49 8.97 10.40 -3.66
CA ARG A 49 8.71 9.72 -2.37
C ARG A 49 7.22 9.37 -2.17
N LEU A 50 6.31 10.22 -2.63
CA LEU A 50 4.87 9.93 -2.58
C LEU A 50 4.49 8.80 -3.54
N TYR A 51 5.10 8.77 -4.72
CA TYR A 51 4.91 7.70 -5.70
C TYR A 51 5.42 6.35 -5.15
N ASP A 52 6.62 6.32 -4.58
CA ASP A 52 7.20 5.14 -3.94
C ASP A 52 6.32 4.62 -2.81
N ALA A 53 5.78 5.53 -1.98
CA ALA A 53 4.83 5.18 -0.94
C ALA A 53 3.53 4.61 -1.51
N ALA A 54 3.01 5.17 -2.60
CA ALA A 54 1.82 4.65 -3.28
C ALA A 54 2.03 3.25 -3.84
N LEU A 55 3.17 2.99 -4.47
CA LEU A 55 3.53 1.67 -4.98
C LEU A 55 3.64 0.65 -3.83
N PHE A 56 4.37 1.00 -2.76
CA PHE A 56 4.51 0.15 -1.58
C PHE A 56 3.14 -0.22 -1.00
N TRP A 57 2.28 0.75 -0.76
CA TRP A 57 0.99 0.50 -0.12
C TRP A 57 0.00 -0.24 -1.04
N SER A 58 0.07 -0.03 -2.36
CA SER A 58 -0.73 -0.81 -3.31
C SER A 58 -0.39 -2.30 -3.24
N LEU A 59 0.90 -2.63 -3.21
CA LEU A 59 1.38 -4.00 -3.06
C LEU A 59 1.07 -4.58 -1.67
N ALA A 60 1.22 -3.77 -0.61
CA ALA A 60 0.86 -4.17 0.75
C ALA A 60 -0.63 -4.48 0.87
N ALA A 61 -1.51 -3.71 0.22
CA ALA A 61 -2.95 -3.94 0.22
C ALA A 61 -3.32 -5.27 -0.45
N MET A 62 -2.65 -5.63 -1.55
CA MET A 62 -2.85 -6.93 -2.21
C MET A 62 -2.36 -8.09 -1.34
N GLN A 63 -1.19 -7.96 -0.71
CA GLN A 63 -0.65 -8.98 0.18
C GLN A 63 -1.55 -9.17 1.43
N ALA A 64 -2.00 -8.07 2.04
CA ALA A 64 -2.92 -8.11 3.18
C ALA A 64 -4.28 -8.69 2.79
N ALA A 65 -4.76 -8.47 1.56
CA ALA A 65 -5.97 -9.10 1.05
C ALA A 65 -5.81 -10.62 0.97
N THR A 66 -4.70 -11.11 0.41
CA THR A 66 -4.40 -12.55 0.35
C THR A 66 -4.33 -13.16 1.74
N ALA A 67 -3.63 -12.51 2.67
CA ALA A 67 -3.54 -12.97 4.06
C ALA A 67 -4.91 -13.00 4.76
N ALA A 68 -5.81 -12.07 4.42
CA ALA A 68 -7.18 -12.00 4.95
C ALA A 68 -8.17 -12.91 4.20
N GLY A 69 -7.74 -13.72 3.23
CA GLY A 69 -8.61 -14.57 2.43
C GLY A 69 -9.58 -13.79 1.51
N LYS A 70 -9.29 -12.52 1.21
CA LYS A 70 -10.13 -11.66 0.40
C LYS A 70 -9.86 -11.89 -1.10
N PRO A 71 -10.90 -11.93 -1.97
CA PRO A 71 -10.71 -12.09 -3.41
C PRO A 71 -9.87 -10.95 -4.01
N SER A 72 -8.92 -11.27 -4.90
CA SER A 72 -8.03 -10.30 -5.56
C SER A 72 -8.83 -9.19 -6.26
N ARG A 73 -9.85 -9.55 -7.04
CA ARG A 73 -10.74 -8.60 -7.72
C ARG A 73 -11.40 -7.60 -6.76
N ALA A 74 -11.77 -8.04 -5.56
CA ALA A 74 -12.35 -7.16 -4.57
C ALA A 74 -11.29 -6.20 -3.99
N ALA A 75 -10.05 -6.67 -3.83
CA ALA A 75 -8.95 -5.84 -3.36
C ALA A 75 -8.50 -4.79 -4.38
N GLU A 76 -8.42 -5.17 -5.64
CA GLU A 76 -8.16 -4.26 -6.77
C GLU A 76 -9.23 -3.16 -6.86
N ALA A 77 -10.50 -3.49 -6.60
CA ALA A 77 -11.59 -2.52 -6.64
C ALA A 77 -11.64 -1.58 -5.42
N ASP A 78 -11.06 -1.94 -4.28
CA ASP A 78 -11.07 -1.11 -3.07
C ASP A 78 -10.05 0.04 -3.16
N GLN A 79 -8.89 -0.19 -3.78
CA GLN A 79 -7.83 0.81 -3.93
C GLN A 79 -8.26 2.08 -4.70
N PRO A 80 -8.87 2.02 -5.90
CA PRO A 80 -9.32 3.22 -6.60
C PRO A 80 -10.45 3.94 -5.88
N ARG A 81 -11.30 3.22 -5.12
CA ARG A 81 -12.33 3.84 -4.25
C ARG A 81 -11.69 4.64 -3.12
N ALA A 82 -10.73 4.04 -2.41
CA ALA A 82 -9.98 4.72 -1.35
C ALA A 82 -9.21 5.94 -1.89
N ARG A 83 -8.61 5.84 -3.08
CA ARG A 83 -7.98 6.96 -3.77
C ARG A 83 -8.95 8.11 -4.04
N ILE A 84 -10.13 7.83 -4.62
CA ILE A 84 -11.13 8.87 -4.92
C ILE A 84 -11.59 9.57 -3.65
N GLU A 85 -11.83 8.83 -2.57
CA GLU A 85 -12.17 9.40 -1.27
C GLU A 85 -11.03 10.27 -0.73
N ALA A 86 -9.79 9.77 -0.79
CA ALA A 86 -8.61 10.48 -0.32
C ALA A 86 -8.38 11.79 -1.07
N VAL A 87 -8.55 11.82 -2.40
CA VAL A 87 -8.46 13.06 -3.20
C VAL A 87 -9.44 14.11 -2.67
N ARG A 88 -10.69 13.72 -2.41
CA ARG A 88 -11.72 14.66 -1.88
C ARG A 88 -11.32 15.18 -0.50
N ARG A 89 -10.87 14.30 0.39
CA ARG A 89 -10.48 14.68 1.76
C ARG A 89 -9.22 15.55 1.79
N LEU A 90 -8.23 15.27 0.95
CA LEU A 90 -6.99 16.05 0.87
C LEU A 90 -7.24 17.43 0.25
N ASN A 91 -8.07 17.54 -0.79
CA ASN A 91 -8.46 18.82 -1.39
C ASN A 91 -9.36 19.67 -0.49
N ALA A 92 -10.14 19.05 0.39
CA ALA A 92 -10.92 19.76 1.42
C ALA A 92 -10.06 20.24 2.60
N ASP A 93 -8.73 20.14 2.50
CA ASP A 93 -7.76 20.50 3.54
C ASP A 93 -8.04 19.84 4.91
N ALA A 94 -8.62 18.64 4.89
CA ALA A 94 -8.94 17.92 6.12
C ALA A 94 -7.65 17.57 6.88
N SER A 95 -7.44 18.20 8.04
CA SER A 95 -6.26 18.00 8.90
C SER A 95 -6.04 16.53 9.27
N GLU A 96 -7.14 15.80 9.50
CA GLU A 96 -7.13 14.36 9.77
C GLU A 96 -6.56 13.54 8.60
N ALA A 97 -6.94 13.86 7.36
CA ALA A 97 -6.46 13.16 6.17
C ALA A 97 -4.96 13.41 5.95
N ARG A 98 -4.50 14.64 6.17
CA ARG A 98 -3.06 14.98 6.13
C ARG A 98 -2.29 14.25 7.23
N ALA A 99 -2.82 14.18 8.45
CA ALA A 99 -2.20 13.44 9.54
C ALA A 99 -2.16 11.93 9.26
N ALA A 100 -3.21 11.37 8.66
CA ALA A 100 -3.25 9.97 8.25
C ALA A 100 -2.22 9.68 7.14
N LEU A 101 -2.10 10.55 6.14
CA LEU A 101 -1.08 10.47 5.11
C LEU A 101 0.33 10.44 5.71
N GLN A 102 0.62 11.34 6.65
CA GLN A 102 1.94 11.37 7.31
C GLN A 102 2.25 10.07 8.06
N ARG A 103 1.27 9.47 8.75
CA ARG A 103 1.44 8.16 9.39
C ARG A 103 1.72 7.04 8.38
N CYS A 104 1.03 7.04 7.24
CA CYS A 104 1.28 6.08 6.17
C CYS A 104 2.69 6.23 5.60
N ARG A 105 3.17 7.46 5.41
CA ARG A 105 4.53 7.75 4.94
C ARG A 105 5.61 7.32 5.94
N GLN A 106 5.40 7.53 7.23
CA GLN A 106 6.33 7.09 8.28
C GLN A 106 6.49 5.56 8.35
N LYS A 107 5.46 4.83 7.91
CA LYS A 107 5.45 3.37 7.83
C LYS A 107 5.91 2.83 6.47
N THR A 108 6.17 3.70 5.49
CA THR A 108 6.76 3.32 4.20
C THR A 108 8.26 3.15 4.38
N PRO A 109 8.85 1.99 4.00
CA PRO A 109 10.31 1.82 3.98
C PRO A 109 10.96 2.82 3.03
N ASP A 110 12.19 3.25 3.32
CA ASP A 110 12.98 3.98 2.34
C ASP A 110 13.37 3.04 1.20
N LEU A 111 13.06 3.43 -0.04
CA LEU A 111 13.30 2.64 -1.25
C LEU A 111 14.48 3.18 -2.08
N ASN A 112 15.20 4.20 -1.58
CA ASN A 112 16.33 4.84 -2.24
C ASN A 112 17.68 4.50 -1.61
#